data_AF-A0A3S0W336-F1
#
_entry.id   AF-A0A3S0W336-F1
#
_cell.length_a   1.000
_cell.length_b   1.000
_cell.length_c   1.000
_cell.angle_alpha   90.00
_cell.angle_beta   90.00
_cell.angle_gamma   90.00
#
_symmetry.space_group_name_H-M   'P 1'
#
loop_
_entity.id
_entity.type
_entity.pdbx_description
1 polymer ?
#
loop_
_entity_poly.entity_id
_entity_poly.type
_entity_poly.pdbx_seq_one_letter_code
_entity_poly.pdbx_strand_id
1 'polypeptide(L)'
;MKFKRITVIAALVSIVSLGSVLAYNYNNSSQEQEPVIKQNYYGKGKRMGFENIAEMEDKSTLIVIGKKLDKEVPTILLDGVEQEDGYEGVLGGYTISDFQVKKILKNTSGKEVEKNQVIPVLENAATDVIGDGKKKVTYTNDGYELMKKGKHYILFMDESGSGPGTFIPLSAIYGKAPLEAKKGDLEFNGEDKFVKKIINEATKKYKKEVGTIKE
;
A
#
# COMPACT_ATOMS: atom_id res chain seq x y z
N MET A 1 -61.41 -31.11 -15.91
CA MET A 1 -60.18 -30.54 -16.52
C MET A 1 -59.87 -29.07 -16.17
N LYS A 2 -60.70 -28.36 -15.38
CA LYS A 2 -60.52 -26.92 -15.11
C LYS A 2 -59.67 -26.58 -13.86
N PHE A 3 -59.60 -27.47 -12.86
CA PHE A 3 -58.84 -27.22 -11.62
C PHE A 3 -57.31 -27.33 -11.77
N LYS A 4 -56.80 -28.22 -12.64
CA LYS A 4 -55.35 -28.37 -12.88
C LYS A 4 -54.70 -27.14 -13.53
N ARG A 5 -55.45 -26.33 -14.26
CA ARG A 5 -54.94 -25.10 -14.90
C ARG A 5 -54.78 -23.93 -13.91
N ILE A 6 -55.62 -23.87 -12.87
CA ILE A 6 -55.58 -22.79 -11.88
C ILE A 6 -54.40 -22.96 -10.92
N THR A 7 -54.09 -24.20 -10.51
CA THR A 7 -52.96 -24.49 -9.60
C THR A 7 -51.59 -24.22 -10.25
N VAL A 8 -51.46 -24.47 -11.56
CA VAL A 8 -50.21 -24.20 -12.31
C VAL A 8 -49.96 -22.69 -12.47
N ILE A 9 -51.02 -21.90 -12.69
CA ILE A 9 -50.91 -20.44 -12.81
C ILE A 9 -50.56 -19.81 -11.45
N ALA A 10 -51.17 -20.26 -10.36
CA ALA A 10 -50.85 -19.76 -9.02
C ALA A 10 -49.38 -20.05 -8.62
N ALA A 11 -48.87 -21.26 -8.93
CA ALA A 11 -47.49 -21.64 -8.66
C ALA A 11 -46.48 -20.81 -9.48
N LEU A 12 -46.79 -20.50 -10.75
CA LEU A 12 -45.93 -19.67 -11.61
C LEU A 12 -45.86 -18.21 -11.13
N VAL A 13 -46.98 -17.62 -10.68
CA VAL A 13 -46.99 -16.24 -10.17
C VAL A 13 -46.16 -16.10 -8.88
N SER A 14 -46.18 -17.10 -8.01
CA SER A 14 -45.34 -17.11 -6.79
C SER A 14 -43.84 -17.25 -7.06
N ILE A 15 -43.43 -17.95 -8.13
CA ILE A 15 -42.01 -18.10 -8.48
C ILE A 15 -41.47 -16.78 -9.08
N VAL A 16 -42.29 -16.05 -9.84
CA VAL A 16 -41.91 -14.75 -10.42
C VAL A 16 -41.78 -13.67 -9.34
N SER A 17 -42.63 -13.67 -8.31
CA SER A 17 -42.53 -12.69 -7.20
C SER A 17 -41.35 -12.97 -6.26
N LEU A 18 -41.07 -14.23 -5.95
CA LEU A 18 -39.87 -14.60 -5.17
C LEU A 18 -38.58 -14.33 -5.95
N GLY A 19 -38.53 -14.63 -7.25
CA GLY A 19 -37.38 -14.36 -8.09
C GLY A 19 -37.07 -12.86 -8.23
N SER A 20 -38.11 -12.02 -8.32
CA SER A 20 -37.94 -10.56 -8.39
C SER A 20 -37.51 -9.93 -7.07
N VAL A 21 -38.00 -10.42 -5.92
CA VAL A 21 -37.55 -9.97 -4.59
C VAL A 21 -36.10 -10.39 -4.33
N LEU A 22 -35.73 -11.64 -4.67
CA LEU A 22 -34.36 -12.12 -4.54
C LEU A 22 -33.39 -11.39 -5.50
N ALA A 23 -33.79 -11.14 -6.74
CA ALA A 23 -32.99 -10.36 -7.69
C ALA A 23 -32.84 -8.89 -7.28
N TYR A 24 -33.89 -8.28 -6.72
CA TYR A 24 -33.85 -6.91 -6.19
C TYR A 24 -32.92 -6.80 -4.98
N ASN A 25 -33.01 -7.74 -4.04
CA ASN A 25 -32.14 -7.76 -2.87
C ASN A 25 -30.68 -8.07 -3.24
N TYR A 26 -30.44 -8.97 -4.21
CA TYR A 26 -29.10 -9.27 -4.72
C TYR A 26 -28.46 -8.08 -5.46
N ASN A 27 -29.25 -7.34 -6.26
CA ASN A 27 -28.74 -6.14 -6.93
C ASN A 27 -28.42 -5.01 -5.96
N ASN A 28 -29.18 -4.86 -4.87
CA ASN A 28 -28.93 -3.83 -3.85
C ASN A 28 -27.80 -4.18 -2.87
N SER A 29 -27.53 -5.47 -2.64
CA SER A 29 -26.45 -5.90 -1.74
C SER A 29 -25.05 -5.89 -2.38
N SER A 30 -24.96 -5.68 -3.69
CA SER A 30 -23.72 -5.86 -4.47
C SER A 30 -23.15 -4.57 -5.07
N GLN A 31 -23.78 -3.42 -4.84
CA GLN A 31 -23.17 -2.14 -5.17
C GLN A 31 -22.37 -1.66 -3.96
N GLU A 32 -21.08 -2.00 -3.92
CA GLU A 32 -20.10 -1.18 -3.20
C GLU A 32 -20.24 0.24 -3.76
N GLN A 33 -20.96 1.11 -3.03
CA GLN A 33 -21.09 2.50 -3.42
C GLN A 33 -19.69 3.12 -3.35
N GLU A 34 -19.21 3.66 -4.47
CA GLU A 34 -17.94 4.37 -4.44
C GLU A 34 -18.00 5.51 -3.41
N PRO A 35 -16.94 5.71 -2.62
CA PRO A 35 -16.90 6.77 -1.63
C PRO A 35 -17.08 8.13 -2.32
N VAL A 36 -18.09 8.86 -1.87
CA VAL A 36 -18.51 10.15 -2.42
C VAL A 36 -17.64 11.31 -1.94
N ILE A 37 -16.99 11.17 -0.78
CA ILE A 37 -16.05 12.17 -0.23
C ILE A 37 -14.62 11.67 -0.47
N LYS A 38 -13.79 12.49 -1.11
CA LYS A 38 -12.37 12.20 -1.36
C LYS A 38 -11.51 13.32 -0.77
N GLN A 39 -10.61 12.98 0.14
CA GLN A 39 -9.72 13.96 0.79
C GLN A 39 -8.27 13.47 0.78
N ASN A 40 -7.35 14.42 0.56
CA ASN A 40 -5.92 14.18 0.55
C ASN A 40 -5.26 14.92 1.71
N TYR A 41 -4.46 14.20 2.49
CA TYR A 41 -3.69 14.71 3.61
C TYR A 41 -2.20 14.56 3.34
N TYR A 42 -1.45 15.59 3.73
CA TYR A 42 -0.01 15.66 3.51
C TYR A 42 0.71 15.79 4.84
N GLY A 43 1.43 14.74 5.21
CA GLY A 43 2.30 14.73 6.38
C GLY A 43 3.69 15.26 6.07
N LYS A 44 4.39 15.73 7.10
CA LYS A 44 5.82 15.97 7.08
C LYS A 44 6.49 15.16 8.18
N GLY A 45 7.36 14.24 7.79
CA GLY A 45 8.11 13.40 8.70
C GLY A 45 9.40 14.06 9.14
N LYS A 46 9.93 13.61 10.29
CA LYS A 46 11.33 13.89 10.62
C LYS A 46 12.21 13.15 9.61
N ARG A 47 13.05 13.90 8.88
CA ARG A 47 13.97 13.36 7.87
C ARG A 47 15.41 13.57 8.30
N MET A 48 16.23 12.55 8.14
CA MET A 48 17.69 12.69 8.10
C MET A 48 18.10 12.63 6.63
N GLY A 49 18.70 13.70 6.11
CA GLY A 49 19.25 13.71 4.77
C GLY A 49 20.44 12.76 4.63
N PHE A 50 20.75 12.42 3.39
CA PHE A 50 21.96 11.69 3.01
C PHE A 50 22.66 12.47 1.90
N GLU A 51 23.98 12.56 1.96
CA GLU A 51 24.81 13.23 0.95
C GLU A 51 24.92 12.40 -0.33
N ASN A 52 24.98 11.08 -0.18
CA ASN A 52 25.19 10.10 -1.25
C ASN A 52 24.65 8.72 -0.83
N ILE A 53 24.59 7.78 -1.80
CA ILE A 53 24.06 6.44 -1.54
C ILE A 53 24.92 5.64 -0.55
N ALA A 54 26.23 5.90 -0.48
CA ALA A 54 27.14 5.13 0.37
C ALA A 54 26.85 5.44 1.85
N GLU A 55 26.51 6.69 2.17
CA GLU A 55 26.03 7.05 3.50
C GLU A 55 24.70 6.36 3.85
N MET A 56 23.77 6.25 2.89
CA MET A 56 22.51 5.52 3.09
C MET A 56 22.74 4.02 3.29
N GLU A 57 23.66 3.42 2.52
CA GLU A 57 24.10 2.02 2.66
C GLU A 57 24.73 1.76 4.04
N ASP A 58 25.55 2.69 4.52
CA ASP A 58 26.20 2.60 5.83
C ASP A 58 25.18 2.65 6.97
N LYS A 59 24.24 3.60 6.92
CA LYS A 59 23.23 3.77 7.99
C LYS A 59 22.14 2.69 7.99
N SER A 60 21.87 2.03 6.87
CA SER A 60 20.82 0.98 6.80
C SER A 60 21.19 -0.24 7.61
N THR A 61 20.30 -0.74 8.46
CA THR A 61 20.50 -2.04 9.12
C THR A 61 20.09 -3.23 8.25
N LEU A 62 19.22 -3.03 7.25
CA LEU A 62 18.84 -4.06 6.27
C LEU A 62 18.85 -3.46 4.86
N ILE A 63 19.54 -4.12 3.93
CA ILE A 63 19.50 -3.78 2.50
C ILE A 63 19.13 -5.03 1.71
N VAL A 64 17.97 -4.99 1.07
CA VAL A 64 17.44 -6.11 0.28
C VAL A 64 16.98 -5.64 -1.09
N ILE A 65 17.06 -6.56 -2.04
CA ILE A 65 16.39 -6.45 -3.32
C ILE A 65 15.30 -7.50 -3.35
N GLY A 66 14.12 -7.11 -3.81
CA GLY A 66 12.97 -7.98 -3.81
C GLY A 66 11.82 -7.44 -4.62
N LYS A 67 10.66 -8.05 -4.42
CA LYS A 67 9.44 -7.78 -5.18
C LYS A 67 8.30 -7.45 -4.21
N LYS A 68 7.58 -6.36 -4.47
CA LYS A 68 6.33 -6.09 -3.76
C LYS A 68 5.25 -7.09 -4.20
N LEU A 69 4.62 -7.73 -3.23
CA LEU A 69 3.49 -8.64 -3.44
C LEU A 69 2.15 -7.89 -3.42
N ASP A 70 1.07 -8.59 -3.73
CA ASP A 70 -0.25 -7.98 -3.87
C ASP A 70 -0.91 -7.62 -2.53
N LYS A 71 -0.51 -8.34 -1.47
CA LYS A 71 -1.03 -8.14 -0.12
C LYS A 71 -0.42 -6.89 0.51
N GLU A 72 -1.30 -5.98 0.90
CA GLU A 72 -0.97 -4.76 1.62
C GLU A 72 -2.14 -4.40 2.54
N VAL A 73 -1.85 -3.76 3.67
CA VAL A 73 -2.85 -3.35 4.67
C VAL A 73 -2.66 -1.85 4.92
N PRO A 74 -3.53 -0.98 4.37
CA PRO A 74 -3.50 0.43 4.71
C PRO A 74 -4.00 0.66 6.13
N THR A 75 -3.57 1.75 6.75
CA THR A 75 -4.03 2.20 8.05
C THR A 75 -4.08 3.72 8.04
N ILE A 76 -5.25 4.29 8.34
CA ILE A 76 -5.42 5.72 8.61
C ILE A 76 -5.43 5.90 10.13
N LEU A 77 -4.54 6.76 10.63
CA LEU A 77 -4.48 7.12 12.03
C LEU A 77 -5.44 8.28 12.29
N LEU A 78 -6.37 8.08 13.21
CA LEU A 78 -7.38 9.05 13.58
C LEU A 78 -7.12 9.62 14.98
N ASP A 79 -7.59 10.83 15.25
CA ASP A 79 -7.45 11.49 16.55
C ASP A 79 -8.49 11.06 17.59
N GLY A 80 -9.51 10.30 17.17
CA GLY A 80 -10.61 9.85 18.03
C GLY A 80 -11.62 10.96 18.38
N VAL A 81 -11.59 12.11 17.68
CA VAL A 81 -12.49 13.24 17.94
C VAL A 81 -13.36 13.50 16.71
N GLU A 82 -14.65 13.19 16.83
CA GLU A 82 -15.64 13.44 15.77
C GLU A 82 -15.80 14.95 15.52
N GLN A 83 -15.67 15.35 14.25
CA GLN A 83 -15.80 16.72 13.79
C GLN A 83 -17.24 17.04 13.37
N GLU A 84 -17.52 18.31 13.03
CA GLU A 84 -18.85 18.73 12.55
C GLU A 84 -19.31 18.00 11.28
N ASP A 85 -18.38 17.46 10.48
CA ASP A 85 -18.68 16.67 9.29
C ASP A 85 -19.04 15.20 9.59
N GLY A 86 -19.02 14.80 10.87
CA GLY A 86 -19.33 13.43 11.34
C GLY A 86 -18.17 12.45 11.19
N TYR A 87 -16.94 12.92 10.92
CA TYR A 87 -15.75 12.09 10.80
C TYR A 87 -14.66 12.52 11.80
N GLU A 88 -13.83 11.56 12.23
CA GLU A 88 -12.66 11.85 13.05
C GLU A 88 -11.55 12.57 12.25
N GLY A 89 -10.71 13.33 12.95
CA GLY A 89 -9.56 13.99 12.36
C GLY A 89 -8.46 13.00 11.98
N VAL A 90 -7.80 13.23 10.83
CA VAL A 90 -6.70 12.38 10.34
C VAL A 90 -5.36 12.89 10.88
N LEU A 91 -4.68 12.04 11.67
CA LEU A 91 -3.34 12.28 12.21
C LEU A 91 -2.22 11.78 11.30
N GLY A 92 -2.50 10.75 10.51
CA GLY A 92 -1.47 10.09 9.73
C GLY A 92 -1.98 8.90 8.93
N GLY A 93 -1.07 8.21 8.27
CA GLY A 93 -1.37 6.95 7.62
C GLY A 93 -0.14 6.24 7.09
N TYR A 94 -0.22 4.92 7.05
CA TYR A 94 0.82 4.05 6.50
C TYR A 94 0.20 2.80 5.88
N THR A 95 0.96 2.10 5.05
CA THR A 95 0.56 0.81 4.48
C THR A 95 1.62 -0.22 4.83
N ILE A 96 1.22 -1.35 5.42
CA ILE A 96 2.12 -2.51 5.58
C ILE A 96 1.98 -3.38 4.35
N SER A 97 3.05 -3.50 3.57
CA SER A 97 3.09 -4.29 2.33
C SER A 97 3.94 -5.54 2.50
N ASP A 98 3.47 -6.63 1.92
CA ASP A 98 4.27 -7.86 1.83
C ASP A 98 5.36 -7.68 0.76
N PHE A 99 6.61 -7.89 1.16
CA PHE A 99 7.77 -7.77 0.28
C PHE A 99 8.56 -9.08 0.27
N GLN A 100 8.67 -9.72 -0.88
CA GLN A 100 9.46 -10.94 -1.03
C GLN A 100 10.93 -10.58 -1.25
N VAL A 101 11.79 -10.95 -0.30
CA VAL A 101 13.24 -10.80 -0.40
C VAL A 101 13.78 -11.75 -1.47
N LYS A 102 14.50 -11.23 -2.45
CA LYS A 102 15.16 -12.05 -3.50
C LYS A 102 16.67 -12.08 -3.38
N LYS A 103 17.25 -11.02 -2.82
CA LYS A 103 18.67 -10.89 -2.55
C LYS A 103 18.88 -10.03 -1.32
N ILE A 104 19.79 -10.47 -0.45
CA ILE A 104 20.21 -9.72 0.73
C ILE A 104 21.60 -9.16 0.44
N LEU A 105 21.76 -7.84 0.59
CA LEU A 105 23.04 -7.15 0.39
C LEU A 105 23.71 -6.81 1.72
N LYS A 106 22.91 -6.54 2.75
CA LYS A 106 23.35 -6.25 4.11
C LYS A 106 22.25 -6.67 5.07
N ASN A 107 22.61 -7.32 6.17
CA ASN A 107 21.71 -7.52 7.31
C ASN A 107 22.51 -7.42 8.61
N THR A 108 22.34 -6.30 9.30
CA THR A 108 22.85 -6.01 10.64
C THR A 108 21.71 -5.62 11.59
N SER A 109 20.46 -5.96 11.22
CA SER A 109 19.25 -5.61 11.98
C SER A 109 19.06 -6.46 13.25
N GLY A 110 19.80 -7.56 13.39
CA GLY A 110 19.59 -8.54 14.46
C GLY A 110 18.38 -9.45 14.23
N LYS A 111 17.65 -9.29 13.11
CA LYS A 111 16.59 -10.21 12.69
C LYS A 111 17.11 -11.17 11.63
N GLU A 112 16.67 -12.42 11.73
CA GLU A 112 16.90 -13.40 10.68
C GLU A 112 16.04 -13.06 9.46
N VAL A 113 16.72 -12.77 8.35
CA VAL A 113 16.09 -12.49 7.06
C VAL A 113 16.74 -13.39 6.02
N GLU A 114 15.94 -14.16 5.30
CA GLU A 114 16.39 -15.16 4.33
C GLU A 114 15.95 -14.84 2.89
N LYS A 115 16.63 -15.45 1.92
CA LYS A 115 16.18 -15.40 0.51
C LYS A 115 14.79 -16.05 0.40
N ASN A 116 13.92 -15.45 -0.40
CA ASN A 116 12.52 -15.81 -0.65
C ASN A 116 11.56 -15.63 0.53
N GLN A 117 12.04 -15.21 1.70
CA GLN A 117 11.18 -14.80 2.81
C GLN A 117 10.33 -13.60 2.42
N VAL A 118 9.08 -13.61 2.87
CA VAL A 118 8.19 -12.44 2.81
C VAL A 118 8.34 -11.68 4.11
N ILE A 119 8.70 -10.41 4.02
CA ILE A 119 8.83 -9.50 5.17
C ILE A 119 7.78 -8.39 5.07
N PRO A 120 7.22 -7.92 6.20
CA PRO A 120 6.36 -6.76 6.23
C PRO A 120 7.20 -5.47 6.12
N VAL A 121 6.83 -4.62 5.17
CA VAL A 121 7.45 -3.30 4.95
C VAL A 121 6.41 -2.21 5.19
N LEU A 122 6.68 -1.30 6.12
CA LEU A 122 5.87 -0.11 6.36
C LEU A 122 6.20 0.96 5.32
N GLU A 123 5.21 1.34 4.53
CA GLU A 123 5.24 2.40 3.55
C GLU A 123 4.55 3.66 4.08
N ASN A 124 5.17 4.83 3.94
CA ASN A 124 4.71 6.10 4.54
C ASN A 124 3.60 6.80 3.71
N ALA A 125 2.66 6.01 3.22
CA ALA A 125 1.45 6.48 2.58
C ALA A 125 0.32 5.48 2.80
N ALA A 126 -0.91 5.94 2.74
CA ALA A 126 -2.09 5.10 2.85
C ALA A 126 -3.23 5.64 2.00
N THR A 127 -4.09 4.74 1.53
CA THR A 127 -5.38 5.13 0.97
C THR A 127 -6.40 4.14 1.49
N ASP A 128 -7.41 4.65 2.18
CA ASP A 128 -8.45 3.80 2.76
C ASP A 128 -9.79 4.54 2.83
N VAL A 129 -10.86 3.78 3.04
CA VAL A 129 -12.21 4.30 3.29
C VAL A 129 -12.50 4.20 4.78
N ILE A 130 -12.86 5.33 5.40
CA ILE A 130 -13.07 5.42 6.85
C ILE A 130 -14.53 5.70 7.21
N GLY A 131 -14.88 5.50 8.48
CA GLY A 131 -16.19 5.82 9.04
C GLY A 131 -17.30 4.96 8.44
N ASP A 132 -18.32 5.61 7.88
CA ASP A 132 -19.52 4.96 7.33
C ASP A 132 -19.32 4.35 5.92
N GLY A 133 -18.09 4.29 5.42
CA GLY A 133 -17.79 3.77 4.09
C GLY A 133 -17.87 4.81 2.97
N LYS A 134 -18.16 6.09 3.26
CA LYS A 134 -18.34 7.11 2.22
C LYS A 134 -17.16 8.07 2.04
N LYS A 135 -16.21 8.08 2.98
CA LYS A 135 -15.04 8.96 2.98
C LYS A 135 -13.76 8.20 2.64
N LYS A 136 -13.24 8.43 1.43
CA LYS A 136 -11.92 7.97 1.01
C LYS A 136 -10.87 8.99 1.40
N VAL A 137 -9.91 8.55 2.20
CA VAL A 137 -8.76 9.34 2.63
C VAL A 137 -7.52 8.81 1.92
N THR A 138 -6.75 9.72 1.34
CA THR A 138 -5.37 9.47 0.88
C THR A 138 -4.43 10.25 1.78
N TYR A 139 -3.51 9.57 2.44
CA TYR A 139 -2.44 10.21 3.21
C TYR A 139 -1.09 9.91 2.56
N THR A 140 -0.25 10.94 2.40
CA THR A 140 1.15 10.79 1.96
C THR A 140 2.07 11.59 2.86
N ASN A 141 3.18 10.99 3.26
CA ASN A 141 4.22 11.67 4.01
C ASN A 141 5.32 12.16 3.07
N ASP A 142 5.61 13.46 3.09
CA ASP A 142 6.67 14.10 2.31
C ASP A 142 6.68 13.75 0.80
N GLY A 143 5.53 13.39 0.21
CA GLY A 143 5.42 13.01 -1.20
C GLY A 143 5.78 11.56 -1.52
N TYR A 144 5.83 10.68 -0.50
CA TYR A 144 5.95 9.24 -0.70
C TYR A 144 4.80 8.70 -1.56
N GLU A 145 5.11 7.99 -2.63
CA GLU A 145 4.13 7.19 -3.39
C GLU A 145 4.30 5.72 -3.04
N LEU A 146 3.23 4.94 -2.96
CA LEU A 146 3.35 3.50 -2.68
C LEU A 146 4.13 2.75 -3.77
N MET A 147 4.90 1.75 -3.36
CA MET A 147 5.46 0.75 -4.25
C MET A 147 4.34 0.11 -5.09
N LYS A 148 4.63 -0.12 -6.37
CA LYS A 148 3.75 -0.79 -7.32
C LYS A 148 3.83 -2.30 -7.14
N LYS A 149 2.65 -2.94 -7.11
CA LYS A 149 2.51 -4.40 -7.01
C LYS A 149 3.24 -5.12 -8.15
N GLY A 150 3.90 -6.21 -7.81
CA GLY A 150 4.65 -7.04 -8.75
C GLY A 150 5.94 -6.42 -9.27
N LYS A 151 6.34 -5.23 -8.83
CA LYS A 151 7.59 -4.57 -9.25
C LYS A 151 8.73 -4.83 -8.28
N HIS A 152 9.94 -4.71 -8.82
CA HIS A 152 11.18 -4.90 -8.07
C HIS A 152 11.76 -3.59 -7.55
N TYR A 153 12.24 -3.67 -6.31
CA TYR A 153 12.82 -2.56 -5.58
C TYR A 153 14.11 -2.98 -4.90
N ILE A 154 15.00 -2.01 -4.72
CA ILE A 154 15.97 -2.07 -3.63
C ILE A 154 15.42 -1.25 -2.47
N LEU A 155 15.49 -1.82 -1.27
CA LEU A 155 15.07 -1.20 -0.03
C LEU A 155 16.26 -1.09 0.93
N PHE A 156 16.44 0.11 1.46
CA PHE A 156 17.41 0.51 2.47
C PHE A 156 16.60 0.81 3.73
N MET A 157 16.69 -0.04 4.73
CA MET A 157 15.71 -0.08 5.81
C MET A 157 16.34 -0.17 7.19
N ASP A 158 15.52 0.22 8.17
CA ASP A 158 15.67 -0.11 9.58
C ASP A 158 14.44 -0.88 10.09
N GLU A 159 14.56 -1.46 11.29
CA GLU A 159 13.40 -2.01 11.99
C GLU A 159 12.44 -0.86 12.34
N SER A 160 11.17 -1.06 12.02
CA SER A 160 10.09 -0.15 12.38
C SER A 160 9.72 -0.33 13.85
N GLY A 161 9.48 0.77 14.56
CA GLY A 161 8.87 0.73 15.89
C GLY A 161 7.39 0.34 15.89
N SER A 162 6.75 0.20 14.71
CA SER A 162 5.32 -0.12 14.58
C SER A 162 4.96 -1.56 14.93
N GLY A 163 5.93 -2.47 14.97
CA GLY A 163 5.68 -3.88 15.31
C GLY A 163 6.90 -4.77 15.09
N PRO A 164 7.03 -5.88 15.85
CA PRO A 164 8.17 -6.78 15.74
C PRO A 164 8.39 -7.29 14.31
N GLY A 165 9.62 -7.19 13.80
CA GLY A 165 9.98 -7.73 12.49
C GLY A 165 9.40 -6.98 11.29
N THR A 166 8.79 -5.82 11.49
CA THR A 166 8.39 -4.90 10.41
C THR A 166 9.56 -3.97 10.10
N PHE A 167 9.85 -3.79 8.82
CA PHE A 167 10.92 -2.89 8.37
C PHE A 167 10.33 -1.62 7.75
N ILE A 168 11.08 -0.53 7.78
CA ILE A 168 10.68 0.75 7.20
C ILE A 168 11.81 1.32 6.34
N PRO A 169 11.53 1.82 5.12
CA PRO A 169 12.51 2.56 4.33
C PRO A 169 13.09 3.75 5.11
N LEU A 170 14.40 3.91 5.05
CA LEU A 170 15.11 4.99 5.74
C LEU A 170 14.59 6.38 5.38
N SER A 171 14.55 7.25 6.40
CA SER A 171 14.19 8.67 6.33
C SER A 171 12.92 8.95 5.53
N ALA A 172 11.90 8.10 5.74
CA ALA A 172 10.57 8.12 5.12
C ALA A 172 10.53 7.89 3.61
N ILE A 173 11.33 8.62 2.83
CA ILE A 173 11.26 8.75 1.37
C ILE A 173 12.56 8.39 0.64
N TYR A 174 13.69 8.22 1.35
CA TYR A 174 14.98 7.93 0.72
C TYR A 174 15.21 6.45 0.48
N GLY A 175 14.82 5.61 1.44
CA GLY A 175 15.22 4.21 1.50
C GLY A 175 14.56 3.27 0.49
N LYS A 176 13.95 3.80 -0.57
CA LYS A 176 13.30 3.02 -1.62
C LYS A 176 13.77 3.49 -2.98
N ALA A 177 14.14 2.56 -3.84
CA ALA A 177 14.35 2.86 -5.25
C ALA A 177 13.71 1.80 -6.18
N PRO A 178 12.84 2.22 -7.13
CA PRO A 178 12.29 1.31 -8.12
C PRO A 178 13.37 0.88 -9.11
N LEU A 179 13.47 -0.41 -9.41
CA LEU A 179 14.50 -0.95 -10.32
C LEU A 179 13.99 -1.14 -11.76
N GLU A 180 12.68 -1.20 -11.93
CA GLU A 180 12.02 -1.42 -13.23
C GLU A 180 11.32 -0.17 -13.79
N ALA A 181 11.36 0.95 -13.06
CA ALA A 181 10.71 2.17 -13.48
C ALA A 181 11.38 2.81 -14.70
N LYS A 182 10.58 3.56 -15.48
CA LYS A 182 11.09 4.40 -16.57
C LYS A 182 12.00 5.49 -16.00
N LYS A 183 12.94 5.99 -16.80
CA LYS A 183 13.84 7.09 -16.37
C LYS A 183 13.00 8.27 -15.88
N GLY A 184 13.21 8.69 -14.63
CA GLY A 184 12.50 9.81 -14.01
C GLY A 184 11.23 9.44 -13.23
N ASP A 185 10.73 8.22 -13.36
CA ASP A 185 9.67 7.69 -12.49
C ASP A 185 10.33 7.12 -11.22
N LEU A 186 10.35 7.94 -10.17
CA LEU A 186 11.03 7.63 -8.90
C LEU A 186 10.07 7.16 -7.82
N GLU A 187 8.77 7.10 -8.12
CA GLU A 187 7.71 6.82 -7.14
C GLU A 187 7.78 7.78 -5.94
N PHE A 188 7.99 9.06 -6.25
CA PHE A 188 8.15 10.16 -5.33
C PHE A 188 7.61 11.45 -5.95
N ASN A 189 6.55 11.99 -5.34
CA ASN A 189 5.88 13.22 -5.76
C ASN A 189 6.23 14.41 -4.86
N GLY A 190 7.52 14.62 -4.62
CA GLY A 190 8.04 15.80 -3.93
C GLY A 190 9.03 16.58 -4.79
N GLU A 191 9.43 17.78 -4.34
CA GLU A 191 10.37 18.65 -5.06
C GLU A 191 11.84 18.48 -4.63
N ASP A 192 12.09 17.65 -3.61
CA ASP A 192 13.41 17.48 -3.01
C ASP A 192 14.43 16.88 -4.00
N LYS A 193 15.37 17.73 -4.44
CA LYS A 193 16.39 17.35 -5.43
C LYS A 193 17.36 16.31 -4.89
N PHE A 194 17.62 16.29 -3.57
CA PHE A 194 18.52 15.32 -2.96
C PHE A 194 17.87 13.95 -2.92
N VAL A 195 16.59 13.85 -2.52
CA VAL A 195 15.82 12.60 -2.60
C VAL A 195 15.85 12.06 -4.03
N LYS A 196 15.51 12.90 -5.01
CA LYS A 196 15.52 12.51 -6.42
C LYS A 196 16.89 12.04 -6.90
N LYS A 197 17.97 12.70 -6.46
CA LYS A 197 19.35 12.31 -6.78
C LYS A 197 19.69 10.93 -6.21
N ILE A 198 19.46 10.73 -4.92
CA ILE A 198 19.77 9.47 -4.21
C ILE A 198 18.99 8.30 -4.80
N ILE A 199 17.69 8.44 -5.01
CA ILE A 199 16.86 7.38 -5.61
C ILE A 199 17.37 7.06 -7.03
N ASN A 200 17.69 8.06 -7.85
CA ASN A 200 18.25 7.85 -9.18
C ASN A 200 19.60 7.10 -9.15
N GLU A 201 20.49 7.48 -8.24
CA GLU A 201 21.80 6.83 -8.07
C GLU A 201 21.63 5.37 -7.64
N ALA A 202 20.75 5.10 -6.68
CA ALA A 202 20.42 3.75 -6.24
C ALA A 202 19.80 2.92 -7.37
N THR A 203 18.78 3.44 -8.07
CA THR A 203 18.19 2.76 -9.24
C THR A 203 19.26 2.42 -10.26
N LYS A 204 20.16 3.36 -10.62
CA LYS A 204 21.23 3.10 -11.59
C LYS A 204 22.22 2.02 -11.12
N LYS A 205 22.68 2.09 -9.87
CA LYS A 205 23.66 1.14 -9.32
C LYS A 205 23.11 -0.29 -9.29
N TYR A 206 21.84 -0.45 -8.92
CA TYR A 206 21.24 -1.75 -8.66
C TYR A 206 20.33 -2.28 -9.77
N LYS A 207 20.09 -1.54 -10.85
CA LYS A 207 19.24 -1.98 -11.96
C LYS A 207 19.62 -3.34 -12.55
N LYS A 208 20.92 -3.63 -12.63
CA LYS A 208 21.43 -4.90 -13.17
C LYS A 208 21.01 -6.12 -12.34
N GLU A 209 20.73 -5.92 -11.06
CA GLU A 209 20.35 -7.01 -10.15
C GLU A 209 18.96 -7.58 -10.47
N VAL A 210 18.08 -6.81 -11.13
CA VAL A 210 16.79 -7.35 -11.57
C VAL A 210 16.98 -8.54 -12.51
N GLY A 211 18.00 -8.51 -13.38
CA GLY A 211 18.29 -9.61 -14.29
C GLY A 211 18.76 -10.89 -13.60
N THR A 212 19.28 -10.80 -12.37
CA THR A 212 19.83 -11.95 -11.62
C THR A 212 18.82 -12.58 -10.66
N ILE A 213 17.67 -11.94 -10.46
CA ILE A 213 16.65 -12.35 -9.49
C ILE A 213 15.27 -12.63 -10.11
N LYS A 214 15.15 -12.52 -11.44
CA LYS A 214 13.92 -12.91 -12.15
C LYS A 214 13.76 -14.43 -12.05
N GLU A 215 12.96 -14.83 -11.06
CA GLU A 215 12.31 -16.14 -10.93
C GLU A 215 10.82 -15.94 -11.19
#